data_AF-A0A7V8RYY0-F1
#
_entry.id   AF-A0A7V8RYY0-F1
#
_cell.length_a   1.000
_cell.length_b   1.000
_cell.length_c   1.000
_cell.angle_alpha   90.00
_cell.angle_beta   90.00
_cell.angle_gamma   90.00
#
_symmetry.space_group_name_H-M   'P 1'
#
loop_
_entity.id
_entity.type
_entity.pdbx_description
1 polymer ?
#
loop_
_entity_poly.entity_id
_entity_poly.type
_entity_poly.pdbx_seq_one_letter_code
_entity_poly.pdbx_strand_id
1 'polypeptide(L)'
;MQAKEQDDAAGGRHNRVIRTAPDALGRVVLRCQYRRLYAELRWTDATKKHAEYLGEMTWHSRADNLAAAWRAAHARGLTAKVLAEESAETGINQPL
;
A
#
# COMPACT_ATOMS: atom_id res chain seq x y z
N MET A 1 16.92 3.86 0.29
CA MET A 1 15.80 3.43 -0.57
C MET A 1 15.34 4.64 -1.37
N GLN A 2 15.34 4.51 -2.70
CA GLN A 2 15.20 5.61 -3.65
C GLN A 2 13.71 5.98 -3.83
N ALA A 3 13.39 7.26 -4.01
CA ALA A 3 11.99 7.71 -4.17
C ALA A 3 11.31 7.08 -5.40
N LYS A 4 12.04 6.94 -6.51
CA LYS A 4 11.57 6.29 -7.73
C LYS A 4 11.15 4.83 -7.52
N GLU A 5 11.94 4.05 -6.78
CA GLU A 5 11.62 2.64 -6.45
C GLU A 5 10.28 2.52 -5.73
N GLN A 6 9.97 3.47 -4.84
CA GLN A 6 8.68 3.53 -4.13
C GLN A 6 7.54 3.94 -5.05
N ASP A 7 7.77 4.93 -5.91
CA ASP A 7 6.77 5.38 -6.88
C ASP A 7 6.42 4.24 -7.84
N ASP A 8 7.43 3.58 -8.41
CA ASP A 8 7.25 2.43 -9.31
C ASP A 8 6.49 1.30 -8.61
N ALA A 9 6.88 0.94 -7.38
CA ALA A 9 6.22 -0.13 -6.61
C ALA A 9 4.78 0.20 -6.17
N ALA A 10 4.45 1.47 -5.94
CA ALA A 10 3.08 1.93 -5.65
C ALA A 10 2.21 2.06 -6.91
N GLY A 11 2.81 1.94 -8.10
CA GLY A 11 2.16 2.22 -9.38
C GLY A 11 1.97 3.72 -9.63
N GLY A 12 2.82 4.57 -9.06
CA GLY A 12 2.84 6.02 -9.22
C GLY A 12 2.91 6.78 -7.90
N ARG A 13 3.45 8.00 -7.93
CA ARG A 13 3.61 8.86 -6.74
C ARG A 13 2.29 9.20 -6.05
N HIS A 14 1.23 9.44 -6.81
CA HIS A 14 -0.11 9.76 -6.29
C HIS A 14 -0.70 8.61 -5.45
N ASN A 15 -0.33 7.36 -5.77
CA ASN A 15 -0.76 6.19 -5.02
C ASN A 15 -0.11 6.07 -3.64
N ARG A 16 0.92 6.87 -3.36
CA ARG A 16 1.59 6.91 -2.06
C ARG A 16 0.93 7.87 -1.07
N VAL A 17 -0.03 8.67 -1.50
CA VAL A 17 -0.74 9.61 -0.61
C VAL A 17 -1.52 8.82 0.44
N ILE A 18 -1.40 9.22 1.70
CA ILE A 18 -2.08 8.55 2.83
C ILE A 18 -3.52 9.03 2.93
N ARG A 19 -4.47 8.11 3.08
CA ARG A 19 -5.91 8.45 3.10
C ARG A 19 -6.27 9.40 4.24
N THR A 20 -5.70 9.16 5.43
CA THR A 20 -5.97 9.96 6.64
C THR A 20 -5.06 11.19 6.77
N ALA A 21 -4.07 11.35 5.89
CA ALA A 21 -3.12 12.46 5.88
C ALA A 21 -2.80 12.83 4.42
N PRO A 22 -3.69 13.57 3.74
CA PRO A 22 -3.60 13.83 2.29
C PRO A 22 -2.33 14.55 1.86
N ASP A 23 -1.72 15.32 2.76
CA ASP A 23 -0.46 16.04 2.50
C ASP A 23 0.79 15.16 2.73
N ALA A 24 0.61 13.94 3.24
CA ALA A 24 1.68 13.02 3.56
C ALA A 24 1.86 11.94 2.49
N LEU A 25 3.12 11.69 2.11
CA LEU A 25 3.49 10.53 1.29
C LEU A 25 3.96 9.38 2.16
N GLY A 26 3.32 8.23 1.98
CA GLY A 26 3.73 6.96 2.53
C GLY A 26 5.03 6.45 1.93
N ARG A 27 5.70 5.62 2.72
CA ARG A 27 6.85 4.81 2.30
C ARG A 27 6.74 3.43 2.91
N VAL A 28 6.88 2.39 2.10
CA VAL A 28 7.05 1.03 2.59
C VAL A 28 8.50 0.83 3.06
N VAL A 29 8.66 0.29 4.26
CA VAL A 29 9.94 -0.17 4.80
C VAL A 29 9.89 -1.69 4.95
N LEU A 30 10.86 -2.36 4.34
CA LEU A 30 11.07 -3.80 4.50
C LEU A 30 12.08 -4.02 5.63
N ARG A 31 11.75 -4.89 6.59
CA ARG A 31 12.56 -5.19 7.78
C ARG A 31 12.77 -6.68 7.92
N CYS A 32 14.03 -7.12 7.97
CA CYS A 32 14.35 -8.51 8.24
C CYS A 32 14.44 -8.72 9.76
N GLN A 33 13.66 -9.64 10.30
CA GLN A 33 13.68 -10.00 11.72
C GLN A 33 13.40 -11.51 11.87
N TYR A 34 14.24 -12.21 12.63
CA TYR A 34 14.16 -13.66 12.84
C TYR A 34 14.04 -14.50 11.55
N ARG A 35 14.86 -14.17 10.53
CA ARG A 35 14.86 -14.79 9.18
C ARG A 35 13.59 -14.56 8.34
N ARG A 36 12.67 -13.70 8.80
CA ARG A 36 11.47 -13.29 8.06
C ARG A 36 11.59 -11.84 7.64
N LEU A 37 10.95 -11.50 6.52
CA LEU A 37 10.93 -10.14 6.00
C LEU A 37 9.53 -9.56 6.23
N TYR A 38 9.44 -8.43 6.91
CA TYR A 38 8.19 -7.76 7.24
C TYR A 38 8.09 -6.43 6.52
N ALA A 39 6.88 -6.02 6.17
CA ALA A 39 6.60 -4.71 5.61
C ALA A 39 5.88 -3.82 6.61
N GLU A 40 6.26 -2.55 6.64
CA GLU A 40 5.56 -1.49 7.35
C GLU A 40 5.32 -0.31 6.39
N LEU A 41 4.12 0.25 6.39
CA LEU A 41 3.85 1.56 5.81
C LEU A 41 4.21 2.64 6.83
N ARG A 42 4.97 3.64 6.42
CA ARG A 42 5.36 4.76 7.27
C ARG A 42 5.06 6.08 6.61
N TRP A 43 4.59 7.03 7.41
CA TRP A 43 4.39 8.42 6.99
C TRP A 43 4.60 9.34 8.18
N THR A 44 4.77 10.62 7.88
CA THR A 44 4.79 11.67 8.90
C THR A 44 3.66 12.63 8.57
N ASP A 45 2.79 12.90 9.54
CA ASP A 45 1.73 13.90 9.43
C ASP A 45 1.97 15.00 10.47
N ALA A 46 2.00 16.26 10.03
CA ALA A 46 2.33 17.50 10.75
C ALA A 46 3.65 17.45 11.57
N THR A 47 3.70 16.61 12.59
CA THR A 47 4.86 16.38 13.48
C THR A 47 4.98 14.92 13.97
N LYS A 48 4.00 14.07 13.69
CA LYS A 48 3.91 12.70 14.21
C LYS A 48 4.36 11.69 13.17
N LYS A 49 5.22 10.77 13.59
CA LYS A 49 5.63 9.62 12.79
C LYS A 49 4.66 8.48 13.02
N HIS A 50 4.13 7.94 11.94
CA HIS A 50 3.22 6.82 11.94
C HIS A 50 3.87 5.60 11.28
N ALA A 51 3.50 4.43 11.76
CA ALA A 51 3.90 3.15 11.20
C ALA A 51 2.73 2.18 11.29
N GLU A 52 2.43 1.51 10.18
CA GLU A 52 1.37 0.51 10.09
C GLU A 52 1.99 -0.79 9.56
N TYR A 53 1.84 -1.89 10.31
CA TYR A 53 2.34 -3.20 9.90
C TYR A 53 1.51 -3.72 8.72
N LEU A 54 2.16 -4.11 7.62
CA LEU A 54 1.51 -4.57 6.39
C LEU A 54 1.51 -6.09 6.21
N GLY A 55 2.31 -6.81 6.98
CA GLY A 55 2.44 -8.27 6.87
C GLY A 55 3.87 -8.76 6.65
N GLU A 56 4.00 -10.08 6.58
CA GLU A 56 5.21 -10.78 6.15
C GLU A 56 5.28 -10.82 4.61
N MET A 57 6.48 -10.63 4.07
CA MET A 57 6.80 -10.54 2.66
C MET A 57 7.70 -11.72 2.28
N THR A 58 7.27 -12.52 1.29
CA THR A 58 7.92 -13.79 0.93
C THR A 58 8.32 -13.87 -0.54
N TRP A 59 8.27 -12.76 -1.27
CA TRP A 59 8.61 -12.73 -2.70
C TRP A 59 10.11 -12.78 -2.94
N HIS A 60 10.49 -13.30 -4.11
CA HIS A 60 11.86 -13.57 -4.50
C HIS A 60 12.73 -12.32 -4.66
N SER A 61 12.13 -11.17 -5.00
CA SER A 61 12.85 -9.92 -5.18
C SER A 61 12.37 -8.82 -4.23
N ARG A 62 13.27 -7.87 -3.97
CA ARG A 62 12.95 -6.66 -3.21
C ARG A 62 11.83 -5.85 -3.87
N ALA A 63 11.86 -5.72 -5.20
CA ALA A 63 10.87 -4.98 -5.96
C ALA A 63 9.48 -5.61 -5.82
N ASP A 64 9.39 -6.93 -5.93
CA ASP A 64 8.14 -7.68 -5.76
C ASP A 64 7.58 -7.54 -4.34
N ASN A 65 8.46 -7.62 -3.33
CA ASN A 65 8.06 -7.42 -1.94
C ASN A 65 7.55 -5.98 -1.70
N LEU A 66 8.17 -4.97 -2.30
CA LEU A 66 7.68 -3.59 -2.22
C LEU A 66 6.31 -3.44 -2.90
N ALA A 67 6.14 -4.00 -4.10
CA ALA A 67 4.88 -3.94 -4.83
C ALA A 67 3.76 -4.70 -4.09
N ALA A 68 4.06 -5.86 -3.51
CA ALA A 68 3.13 -6.62 -2.68
C ALA A 68 2.70 -5.84 -1.43
N ALA A 69 3.64 -5.20 -0.73
CA ALA A 69 3.33 -4.36 0.42
C ALA A 69 2.45 -3.15 0.04
N TRP A 70 2.72 -2.48 -1.08
CA TRP A 70 1.87 -1.38 -1.56
C TRP A 70 0.46 -1.87 -1.91
N ARG A 71 0.33 -3.01 -2.61
CA ARG A 71 -0.99 -3.64 -2.85
C ARG A 71 -1.75 -3.90 -1.56
N ALA A 72 -1.08 -4.43 -0.53
CA ALA A 72 -1.69 -4.65 0.78
C ALA A 72 -2.14 -3.33 1.45
N ALA A 73 -1.34 -2.27 1.34
CA ALA A 73 -1.72 -0.95 1.84
C ALA A 73 -2.95 -0.38 1.13
N HIS A 74 -3.03 -0.52 -0.20
CA HIS A 74 -4.18 -0.08 -1.00
C HIS A 74 -5.44 -0.89 -0.67
N ALA A 75 -5.32 -2.22 -0.61
CA ALA A 75 -6.44 -3.11 -0.29
C ALA A 75 -7.04 -2.85 1.10
N ARG A 76 -6.21 -2.38 2.05
CA ARG A 76 -6.64 -1.97 3.39
C ARG A 76 -7.15 -0.52 3.47
N GLY A 77 -7.15 0.19 2.34
CA GLY A 77 -7.55 1.59 2.27
C GLY A 77 -6.62 2.57 2.99
N LEU A 78 -5.36 2.21 3.24
CA LEU A 78 -4.43 3.11 3.95
C LEU A 78 -3.99 4.30 3.08
N THR A 79 -4.14 4.18 1.78
CA THR A 79 -3.76 5.18 0.78
C THR A 79 -4.97 5.75 0.06
N ALA A 80 -4.81 6.93 -0.55
CA ALA A 80 -5.82 7.54 -1.41
C ALA A 80 -6.13 6.72 -2.67
N LYS A 81 -5.21 5.84 -3.10
CA LYS A 81 -5.53 4.81 -4.10
C LYS A 81 -6.51 3.82 -3.50
N VAL A 82 -7.76 3.94 -3.90
CA VAL A 82 -8.73 2.86 -3.76
C VAL A 82 -8.48 1.94 -4.95
N LEU A 83 -8.17 0.66 -4.71
CA LEU A 83 -8.32 -0.33 -5.77
C LEU A 83 -9.79 -0.27 -6.15
N ALA A 84 -10.09 0.18 -7.36
CA ALA A 84 -11.46 0.18 -7.87
C ALA A 84 -12.00 -1.23 -7.61
N GLU A 85 -12.99 -1.32 -6.73
CA GLU A 85 -13.71 -2.55 -6.47
C GLU A 85 -14.22 -3.04 -7.82
N GLU A 86 -13.93 -4.30 -8.13
CA GLU A 86 -14.52 -4.95 -9.29
C GLU A 86 -16.02 -4.73 -9.27
N SER A 87 -16.51 -4.08 -10.33
CA SER A 87 -17.92 -4.11 -10.69
C SER A 87 -18.31 -5.56 -10.95
N ALA A 88 -19.00 -6.20 -10.00
CA ALA A 88 -19.83 -7.37 -10.27
C ALA A 88 -20.85 -7.60 -9.14
N GLU A 89 -21.95 -6.84 -9.15
CA GLU A 89 -23.28 -7.45 -9.07
C GLU A 89 -24.23 -6.69 -10.00
N THR A 90 -24.19 -7.18 -11.24
CA THR A 90 -25.16 -7.12 -12.33
C THR A 90 -26.58 -6.69 -11.95
N GLY A 91 -27.05 -5.59 -12.54
CA GLY A 91 -28.48 -5.46 -12.79
C GLY A 91 -28.92 -6.52 -13.81
N ILE A 92 -29.99 -7.28 -13.49
CA ILE A 92 -31.10 -7.68 -14.38
C ILE A 92 -32.12 -8.53 -13.57
N ASN A 93 -33.41 -8.20 -13.73
CA ASN A 93 -34.67 -8.89 -13.38
C ASN A 93 -35.42 -8.58 -12.05
N GLN A 94 -36.32 -7.57 -12.11
CA GLN A 94 -37.78 -7.84 -12.03
C GLN A 94 -38.26 -8.17 -13.47
N PRO A 95 -39.30 -8.99 -13.73
CA PRO A 95 -40.52 -9.17 -12.92
C PRO A 95 -41.05 -10.62 -12.80
N LEU A 96 -42.10 -10.80 -11.98
CA LEU A 96 -43.36 -11.47 -12.33
C LEU A 96 -44.49 -10.86 -11.48
#